data_AF-A0AAV9CZA5-F1
#
_entry.id   AF-A0AAV9CZA5-F1
#
_cell.length_a   1.000
_cell.length_b   1.000
_cell.length_c   1.000
_cell.angle_alpha   90.00
_cell.angle_beta   90.00
_cell.angle_gamma   90.00
#
_symmetry.space_group_name_H-M   'P 1'
#
loop_
_entity.id
_entity.type
_entity.pdbx_description
1 polymer ?
#
loop_
_entity_poly.entity_id
_entity_poly.type
_entity_poly.pdbx_seq_one_letter_code
_entity_poly.pdbx_strand_id
1 'polypeptide(L)'
;MASTSDGDRPWQSYHTVFTNAKAGMDGVDKEKVQKTVYEMSKGSKYFENEQRKEAFIKQKIENLRAQCAQITANDISYFQTIADKKMSELEASRDLSKIWLHSDMDAFYASVETLVDPSLNGKPLAVGSMSMICTANYMARKFGVRAAMPGFIARKLCPELIFVPPDFKKYTFYSELTRKVFPKYDPHFIATSLDEAYINVTEICNERGISGGEVAEELRNTIYEETGLTCSVGVAPNRLLAKVCSDINKPNGQFVLPNDRRAVMTFISSLPIRKIGGIGKVTESMLREVLGISTCEEMVHKSAHICALFSHSSSDFFLSVGLGLGKTDTPQFKMRKSISSERTFSATEDESLLYQKLDEIAETLSNDMHKEDLSGRTLTLKLKTASFEVRTRAVSLQKYINSKQDILSHASKLLKAELPLSLRLMGRKPCLTPRQLLNHCLYLEQMVASLVYMILIYA
;
A
#
# COMPACT_ATOMS: atom_id res chain seq x y z
N MET A 1 -10.37 35.17 36.12
CA MET A 1 -9.09 34.48 35.92
C MET A 1 -9.41 33.00 35.79
N ALA A 2 -9.51 32.50 34.56
CA ALA A 2 -9.80 31.11 34.29
C ALA A 2 -8.56 30.28 34.65
N SER A 3 -8.75 29.24 35.46
CA SER A 3 -7.75 28.24 35.81
C SER A 3 -7.19 27.62 34.53
N THR A 4 -5.91 27.84 34.29
CA THR A 4 -5.12 27.10 33.29
C THR A 4 -5.18 25.62 33.64
N SER A 5 -5.97 24.87 32.87
CA SER A 5 -5.99 23.41 32.94
C SER A 5 -4.61 22.86 32.60
N ASP A 6 -4.17 21.91 33.40
CA ASP A 6 -2.98 21.11 33.19
C ASP A 6 -2.93 20.54 31.75
N GLY A 7 -1.82 20.74 31.04
CA GLY A 7 -1.31 19.86 29.99
C GLY A 7 -2.18 19.51 28.77
N ASP A 8 -2.70 20.50 28.02
CA ASP A 8 -3.35 20.21 26.73
C ASP A 8 -2.31 19.64 25.73
N ARG A 9 -2.47 18.37 25.32
CA ARG A 9 -1.55 17.64 24.41
C ARG A 9 -2.23 17.46 23.04
N PRO A 10 -2.43 18.52 22.24
CA PRO A 10 -3.21 18.47 21.00
C PRO A 10 -2.60 17.56 19.93
N TRP A 11 -1.33 17.18 20.06
CA TRP A 11 -0.70 16.20 19.16
C TRP A 11 -1.23 14.77 19.34
N GLN A 12 -1.85 14.44 20.48
CA GLN A 12 -2.38 13.09 20.73
C GLN A 12 -3.58 12.75 19.84
N SER A 13 -4.40 13.75 19.51
CA SER A 13 -5.54 13.61 18.59
C SER A 13 -5.15 13.74 17.12
N TYR A 14 -3.91 14.15 16.82
CA TYR A 14 -3.41 14.27 15.44
C TYR A 14 -2.93 12.91 14.91
N HIS A 15 -3.88 12.02 14.63
CA HIS A 15 -3.61 10.63 14.27
C HIS A 15 -3.07 10.44 12.84
N THR A 16 -2.91 11.50 12.05
CA THR A 16 -2.64 11.43 10.60
C THR A 16 -1.21 11.06 10.23
N VAL A 17 -0.24 11.16 11.14
CA VAL A 17 1.15 11.27 10.67
C VAL A 17 2.15 10.30 11.30
N PHE A 18 1.81 9.57 12.36
CA PHE A 18 2.72 8.57 12.92
C PHE A 18 2.07 7.24 13.24
N THR A 19 2.67 6.16 12.72
CA THR A 19 2.43 4.79 13.16
C THR A 19 3.78 4.10 13.30
N ASN A 20 3.96 3.32 14.37
CA ASN A 20 5.13 2.47 14.58
C ASN A 20 4.88 1.04 14.07
N ALA A 21 3.83 0.80 13.29
CA ALA A 21 3.49 -0.54 12.80
C ALA A 21 4.51 -1.14 11.81
N LYS A 22 5.53 -0.38 11.40
CA LYS A 22 6.58 -0.81 10.45
C LYS A 22 7.76 -1.41 11.22
N ALA A 23 8.38 -2.45 10.65
CA ALA A 23 9.54 -3.11 11.26
C ALA A 23 10.70 -2.13 11.55
N GLY A 24 11.40 -2.36 12.67
CA GLY A 24 12.52 -1.53 13.11
C GLY A 24 12.13 -0.22 13.80
N MET A 25 10.87 -0.09 14.24
CA MET A 25 10.36 1.08 14.95
C MET A 25 9.93 0.76 16.39
N ASP A 26 10.30 -0.41 16.90
CA ASP A 26 10.07 -0.78 18.29
C ASP A 26 10.92 0.08 19.22
N GLY A 27 10.33 0.53 20.32
CA GLY A 27 10.99 1.43 21.28
C GLY A 27 11.10 2.90 20.86
N VAL A 28 10.59 3.30 19.69
CA VAL A 28 10.54 4.71 19.29
C VAL A 28 9.67 5.51 20.25
N ASP A 29 10.17 6.67 20.72
CA ASP A 29 9.40 7.64 21.49
C ASP A 29 8.29 8.25 20.62
N LYS A 30 7.10 7.63 20.70
CA LYS A 30 5.94 8.00 19.88
C LYS A 30 5.48 9.41 20.18
N GLU A 31 5.54 9.84 21.44
CA GLU A 31 5.06 11.15 21.86
C GLU A 31 5.96 12.25 21.29
N LYS A 32 7.28 12.09 21.38
CA LYS A 32 8.24 13.02 20.76
C LYS A 32 8.02 13.14 19.26
N VAL A 33 7.82 12.02 18.57
CA VAL A 33 7.59 12.03 17.11
C VAL A 33 6.27 12.73 16.77
N GLN A 34 5.18 12.34 17.42
CA GLN A 34 3.86 12.95 17.20
C GLN A 34 3.87 14.45 17.47
N LYS A 35 4.48 14.87 18.59
CA LYS A 35 4.63 16.29 18.94
C LYS A 35 5.42 17.05 17.88
N THR A 36 6.58 16.54 17.49
CA THR A 36 7.43 17.19 16.47
C THR A 36 6.67 17.36 15.16
N VAL A 37 6.02 16.28 14.72
CA VAL A 37 5.26 16.27 13.48
C VAL A 37 4.08 17.24 13.53
N TYR A 38 3.33 17.27 14.63
CA TYR A 38 2.23 18.20 14.85
C TYR A 38 2.73 19.66 14.80
N GLU A 39 3.77 19.96 15.58
CA GLU A 39 4.34 21.32 15.69
C GLU A 39 4.88 21.83 14.35
N MET A 40 5.45 20.96 13.53
CA MET A 40 5.94 21.32 12.20
C MET A 40 4.85 21.40 11.13
N SER A 41 3.67 20.79 11.38
CA SER A 41 2.58 20.75 10.41
C SER A 41 1.52 21.80 10.70
N LYS A 42 1.29 22.17 11.96
CA LYS A 42 0.21 23.07 12.38
C LYS A 42 0.25 24.40 11.63
N GLY A 43 -0.93 24.88 11.23
CA GLY A 43 -1.08 26.11 10.44
C GLY A 43 -0.69 26.01 8.96
N SER A 44 -0.24 24.84 8.48
CA SER A 44 -0.03 24.62 7.05
C SER A 44 -1.33 24.26 6.33
N LYS A 45 -1.42 24.59 5.03
CA LYS A 45 -2.50 24.12 4.14
C LYS A 45 -2.65 22.59 4.11
N TYR A 46 -1.56 21.86 4.35
CA TYR A 46 -1.59 20.39 4.46
C TYR A 46 -2.35 19.96 5.71
N PHE A 47 -2.01 20.56 6.83
CA PHE A 47 -2.62 20.27 8.13
C PHE A 47 -4.12 20.56 8.12
N GLU A 48 -4.54 21.70 7.60
CA GLU A 48 -5.97 22.05 7.43
C GLU A 48 -6.73 21.02 6.57
N ASN A 49 -6.10 20.53 5.49
CA ASN A 49 -6.67 19.48 4.66
C ASN A 49 -6.77 18.13 5.39
N GLU A 50 -5.77 17.77 6.18
CA GLU A 50 -5.83 16.57 7.01
C GLU A 50 -6.91 16.67 8.10
N GLN A 51 -7.11 17.85 8.71
CA GLN A 51 -8.22 18.09 9.63
C GLN A 51 -9.58 17.93 8.95
N ARG A 52 -9.75 18.44 7.72
CA ARG A 52 -10.99 18.23 6.94
C ARG A 52 -11.25 16.75 6.66
N LYS A 53 -10.22 15.98 6.29
CA LYS A 53 -10.35 14.53 6.09
C LYS A 53 -10.68 13.79 7.38
N GLU A 54 -10.08 14.18 8.50
CA GLU A 54 -10.35 13.59 9.80
C GLU A 54 -11.78 13.86 10.25
N ALA A 55 -12.28 15.10 10.08
CA ALA A 55 -13.68 15.42 10.31
C ALA A 55 -14.63 14.58 9.44
N PHE A 56 -14.31 14.37 8.16
CA PHE A 56 -15.09 13.51 7.28
C PHE A 56 -15.09 12.04 7.74
N ILE A 57 -13.94 11.52 8.16
CA ILE A 57 -13.84 10.16 8.71
C ILE A 57 -14.67 10.05 10.00
N LYS A 58 -14.59 11.04 10.89
CA LYS A 58 -15.38 11.09 12.12
C LYS A 58 -16.89 11.06 11.83
N GLN A 59 -17.35 11.88 10.87
CA GLN A 59 -18.76 11.84 10.44
C GLN A 59 -19.16 10.47 9.90
N LYS A 60 -18.29 9.81 9.13
CA LYS A 60 -18.55 8.46 8.63
C LYS A 60 -18.67 7.44 9.76
N ILE A 61 -17.83 7.54 10.79
CA ILE A 61 -17.88 6.68 11.98
C ILE A 61 -19.16 6.94 12.77
N GLU A 62 -19.55 8.20 12.96
CA GLU A 62 -20.80 8.56 13.64
C GLU A 62 -22.03 8.01 12.88
N ASN A 63 -22.05 8.11 11.56
CA ASN A 63 -23.11 7.52 10.74
C ASN A 63 -23.15 5.99 10.89
N LEU A 64 -22.00 5.32 10.86
CA LEU A 64 -21.91 3.87 11.08
C LEU A 64 -22.35 3.47 12.50
N ARG A 65 -22.01 4.26 13.52
CA ARG A 65 -22.49 4.06 14.90
C ARG A 65 -24.00 4.20 14.99
N ALA A 66 -24.58 5.21 14.35
CA ALA A 66 -26.02 5.42 14.31
C ALA A 66 -26.73 4.23 13.62
N GLN A 67 -26.19 3.75 12.50
CA GLN A 67 -26.68 2.54 11.84
C GLN A 67 -26.56 1.32 12.76
N CYS A 68 -25.41 1.13 13.42
CA CYS A 68 -25.19 0.02 14.34
C CYS A 68 -26.16 0.04 15.52
N ALA A 69 -26.50 1.22 16.06
CA ALA A 69 -27.43 1.38 17.17
C ALA A 69 -28.89 1.07 16.78
N GLN A 70 -29.22 1.10 15.49
CA GLN A 70 -30.55 0.75 14.98
C GLN A 70 -30.73 -0.75 14.72
N ILE A 71 -29.65 -1.53 14.76
CA ILE A 71 -29.71 -2.97 14.51
C ILE A 71 -30.43 -3.65 15.67
N THR A 72 -31.54 -4.32 15.38
CA THR A 72 -32.33 -5.04 16.39
C THR A 72 -31.76 -6.43 16.66
N ALA A 73 -32.23 -7.08 17.73
CA ALA A 73 -31.87 -8.46 18.02
C ALA A 73 -32.29 -9.43 16.89
N ASN A 74 -33.41 -9.15 16.21
CA ASN A 74 -33.87 -9.94 15.07
C ASN A 74 -32.93 -9.79 13.87
N ASP A 75 -32.47 -8.56 13.59
CA ASP A 75 -31.49 -8.31 12.54
C ASP A 75 -30.18 -9.04 12.84
N ILE A 76 -29.69 -8.98 14.10
CA ILE A 76 -28.49 -9.70 14.51
C ILE A 76 -28.65 -11.20 14.28
N SER A 77 -29.77 -11.80 14.66
CA SER A 77 -30.04 -13.23 14.43
C SER A 77 -30.01 -13.59 12.94
N TYR A 78 -30.64 -12.76 12.10
CA TYR A 78 -30.62 -12.92 10.65
C TYR A 78 -29.19 -12.83 10.07
N PHE A 79 -28.44 -11.79 10.44
CA PHE A 79 -27.07 -11.61 9.95
C PHE A 79 -26.09 -12.63 10.55
N GLN A 80 -26.35 -13.16 11.74
CA GLN A 80 -25.59 -14.26 12.31
C GLN A 80 -25.72 -15.51 11.43
N THR A 81 -26.94 -15.84 10.99
CA THR A 81 -27.17 -16.96 10.06
C THR A 81 -26.38 -16.78 8.75
N ILE A 82 -26.36 -15.56 8.21
CA ILE A 82 -25.56 -15.24 7.01
C ILE A 82 -24.06 -15.40 7.28
N ALA A 83 -23.59 -14.86 8.41
CA ALA A 83 -22.20 -14.93 8.81
C ALA A 83 -21.75 -16.37 9.01
N ASP A 84 -22.52 -17.20 9.72
CA ASP A 84 -22.21 -18.60 9.99
C ASP A 84 -22.15 -19.42 8.71
N LYS A 85 -23.10 -19.19 7.78
CA LYS A 85 -23.06 -19.80 6.45
C LYS A 85 -21.78 -19.44 5.71
N LYS A 86 -21.45 -18.14 5.64
CA LYS A 86 -20.23 -17.66 4.97
C LYS A 86 -18.96 -18.23 5.62
N MET A 87 -18.87 -18.21 6.94
CA MET A 87 -17.71 -18.73 7.66
C MET A 87 -17.57 -20.23 7.46
N SER A 88 -18.67 -20.98 7.43
CA SER A 88 -18.67 -22.42 7.13
C SER A 88 -18.18 -22.69 5.70
N GLU A 89 -18.68 -21.95 4.70
CA GLU A 89 -18.22 -22.05 3.31
C GLU A 89 -16.73 -21.70 3.15
N LEU A 90 -16.29 -20.63 3.82
CA LEU A 90 -14.89 -20.22 3.84
C LEU A 90 -14.00 -21.28 4.49
N GLU A 91 -14.40 -21.81 5.64
CA GLU A 91 -13.67 -22.84 6.36
C GLU A 91 -13.60 -24.15 5.58
N ALA A 92 -14.70 -24.55 4.91
CA ALA A 92 -14.74 -25.72 4.03
C ALA A 92 -13.78 -25.57 2.83
N SER A 93 -13.49 -24.34 2.41
CA SER A 93 -12.53 -24.04 1.34
C SER A 93 -11.07 -23.91 1.82
N ARG A 94 -10.79 -24.14 3.11
CA ARG A 94 -9.44 -24.01 3.66
C ARG A 94 -8.48 -25.01 2.98
N ASP A 95 -7.42 -24.46 2.41
CA ASP A 95 -6.33 -25.22 1.83
C ASP A 95 -5.04 -24.99 2.65
N LEU A 96 -4.55 -26.06 3.29
CA LEU A 96 -3.28 -26.09 4.02
C LEU A 96 -2.22 -26.93 3.30
N SER A 97 -2.50 -27.41 2.08
CA SER A 97 -1.56 -28.22 1.29
C SER A 97 -0.42 -27.39 0.69
N LYS A 98 -0.58 -26.06 0.64
CA LYS A 98 0.37 -25.15 0.00
C LYS A 98 1.35 -24.56 0.99
N ILE A 99 2.61 -24.42 0.58
CA ILE A 99 3.66 -23.74 1.34
C ILE A 99 4.05 -22.50 0.56
N TRP A 100 3.64 -21.33 1.07
CA TRP A 100 3.94 -20.04 0.45
C TRP A 100 5.05 -19.33 1.21
N LEU A 101 6.02 -18.82 0.45
CA LEU A 101 6.97 -17.83 0.93
C LEU A 101 6.52 -16.43 0.49
N HIS A 102 6.74 -15.45 1.36
CA HIS A 102 6.77 -14.04 0.99
C HIS A 102 8.17 -13.48 1.30
N SER A 103 8.92 -13.09 0.27
CA SER A 103 10.23 -12.46 0.38
C SER A 103 10.08 -10.95 0.29
N ASP A 104 10.71 -10.22 1.22
CA ASP A 104 10.65 -8.75 1.32
C ASP A 104 12.06 -8.21 1.63
N MET A 105 12.67 -7.48 0.69
CA MET A 105 14.04 -6.95 0.84
C MET A 105 14.13 -5.91 1.96
N ASP A 106 15.19 -5.98 2.76
CA ASP A 106 15.28 -5.16 3.96
C ASP A 106 15.70 -3.73 3.66
N ALA A 107 14.80 -2.79 3.93
CA ALA A 107 15.03 -1.36 3.68
C ALA A 107 15.58 -1.07 2.27
N PHE A 108 15.07 -1.81 1.27
CA PHE A 108 15.66 -2.02 -0.05
C PHE A 108 16.49 -0.87 -0.61
N TYR A 109 15.87 0.28 -0.94
CA TYR A 109 16.63 1.38 -1.56
C TYR A 109 17.78 1.89 -0.68
N ALA A 110 17.57 2.02 0.64
CA ALA A 110 18.63 2.48 1.53
C ALA A 110 19.77 1.44 1.66
N SER A 111 19.44 0.15 1.62
CA SER A 111 20.43 -0.93 1.63
C SER A 111 21.23 -0.97 0.33
N VAL A 112 20.58 -0.73 -0.82
CA VAL A 112 21.25 -0.57 -2.12
C VAL A 112 22.21 0.61 -2.11
N GLU A 113 21.79 1.78 -1.59
CA GLU A 113 22.69 2.93 -1.47
C GLU A 113 23.88 2.64 -0.54
N THR A 114 23.64 1.96 0.58
CA THR A 114 24.71 1.59 1.54
C THR A 114 25.69 0.58 0.95
N LEU A 115 25.21 -0.34 0.09
CA LEU A 115 26.05 -1.31 -0.60
C LEU A 115 26.95 -0.63 -1.64
N VAL A 116 26.42 0.34 -2.38
CA VAL A 116 27.16 1.06 -3.43
C VAL A 116 28.12 2.11 -2.85
N ASP A 117 27.75 2.74 -1.74
CA ASP A 117 28.60 3.67 -0.99
C ASP A 117 28.78 3.19 0.46
N PRO A 118 29.85 2.42 0.74
CA PRO A 118 30.15 1.92 2.09
C PRO A 118 30.35 3.01 3.14
N SER A 119 30.59 4.28 2.74
CA SER A 119 30.73 5.40 3.68
C SER A 119 29.41 5.73 4.41
N LEU A 120 28.28 5.23 3.91
CA LEU A 120 26.95 5.34 4.50
C LEU A 120 26.69 4.28 5.58
N ASN A 121 27.53 3.24 5.66
CA ASN A 121 27.36 2.17 6.63
C ASN A 121 27.41 2.72 8.07
N GLY A 122 26.52 2.24 8.92
CA GLY A 122 26.43 2.70 10.31
C GLY A 122 26.04 4.19 10.45
N LYS A 123 25.41 4.82 9.43
CA LYS A 123 24.82 6.17 9.53
C LYS A 123 23.31 6.19 9.27
N PRO A 124 22.52 7.05 9.95
CA PRO A 124 21.09 7.15 9.69
C PRO A 124 20.87 7.75 8.29
N LEU A 125 20.14 7.01 7.46
CA LEU A 125 19.99 7.29 6.03
C LEU A 125 18.52 7.22 5.63
N ALA A 126 18.11 8.18 4.81
CA ALA A 126 16.85 8.17 4.08
C ALA A 126 17.09 8.36 2.58
N VAL A 127 16.44 7.53 1.76
CA VAL A 127 16.35 7.75 0.32
C VAL A 127 15.13 8.61 0.04
N GLY A 128 15.31 9.70 -0.72
CA GLY A 128 14.26 10.64 -1.05
C GLY A 128 14.77 12.08 -1.06
N SER A 129 13.91 13.02 -0.69
CA SER A 129 14.23 14.44 -0.66
C SER A 129 13.68 15.11 0.60
N MET A 130 13.96 16.41 0.73
CA MET A 130 13.32 17.26 1.75
C MET A 130 11.80 17.24 1.68
N SER A 131 11.22 17.01 0.50
CA SER A 131 9.78 16.98 0.31
C SER A 131 9.16 15.65 0.74
N MET A 132 9.81 14.52 0.44
CA MET A 132 9.27 13.20 0.74
C MET A 132 10.34 12.12 0.82
N ILE A 133 10.23 11.24 1.81
CA ILE A 133 11.09 10.06 1.98
C ILE A 133 10.45 8.83 1.33
N CYS A 134 11.24 8.14 0.51
CA CYS A 134 10.91 6.84 -0.09
C CYS A 134 11.03 5.72 0.93
N THR A 135 12.20 5.62 1.54
CA THR A 135 12.50 4.64 2.58
C THR A 135 13.60 5.18 3.48
N ALA A 136 13.71 4.58 4.66
CA ALA A 136 14.74 4.88 5.63
C ALA A 136 15.35 3.57 6.12
N ASN A 137 16.66 3.57 6.37
CA ASN A 137 17.35 2.44 6.95
C ASN A 137 16.90 2.21 8.41
N TYR A 138 17.18 1.03 8.94
CA TYR A 138 16.73 0.64 10.28
C TYR A 138 17.26 1.56 11.38
N MET A 139 18.41 2.20 11.18
CA MET A 139 18.93 3.14 12.17
C MET A 139 18.14 4.46 12.21
N ALA A 140 17.82 5.04 11.04
CA ALA A 140 16.98 6.22 10.98
C ALA A 140 15.58 5.95 11.55
N ARG A 141 15.06 4.72 11.38
CA ARG A 141 13.76 4.30 11.94
C ARG A 141 13.71 4.37 13.47
N LYS A 142 14.83 4.20 14.18
CA LYS A 142 14.91 4.36 15.65
C LYS A 142 14.60 5.79 16.11
N PHE A 143 14.75 6.78 15.24
CA PHE A 143 14.37 8.18 15.51
C PHE A 143 12.92 8.49 15.09
N GLY A 144 12.17 7.51 14.60
CA GLY A 144 10.83 7.69 14.04
C GLY A 144 10.80 8.07 12.56
N VAL A 145 11.96 8.18 11.89
CA VAL A 145 12.05 8.48 10.46
C VAL A 145 11.54 7.29 9.64
N ARG A 146 10.63 7.53 8.70
CA ARG A 146 9.97 6.47 7.92
C ARG A 146 9.59 6.91 6.51
N ALA A 147 9.29 5.91 5.68
CA ALA A 147 8.66 6.12 4.38
C ALA A 147 7.38 6.97 4.50
N ALA A 148 7.13 7.79 3.46
CA ALA A 148 6.01 8.73 3.37
C ALA A 148 6.03 9.89 4.40
N MET A 149 7.16 10.12 5.08
CA MET A 149 7.39 11.31 5.92
C MET A 149 8.09 12.40 5.09
N PRO A 150 7.72 13.69 5.25
CA PRO A 150 8.50 14.79 4.67
C PRO A 150 9.93 14.84 5.24
N GLY A 151 10.93 15.02 4.37
CA GLY A 151 12.33 15.03 4.77
C GLY A 151 12.69 16.15 5.76
N PHE A 152 12.07 17.34 5.64
CA PHE A 152 12.31 18.42 6.59
C PHE A 152 11.85 18.07 8.02
N ILE A 153 10.78 17.27 8.18
CA ILE A 153 10.34 16.76 9.49
C ILE A 153 11.31 15.70 9.99
N ALA A 154 11.72 14.78 9.11
CA ALA A 154 12.68 13.73 9.46
C ALA A 154 14.02 14.31 9.93
N ARG A 155 14.52 15.38 9.29
CA ARG A 155 15.73 16.09 9.73
C ARG A 155 15.57 16.73 11.12
N LYS A 156 14.35 17.15 11.50
CA LYS A 156 14.10 17.63 12.86
C LYS A 156 14.15 16.50 13.89
N LEU A 157 13.70 15.30 13.52
CA LEU A 157 13.76 14.12 14.36
C LEU A 157 15.18 13.55 14.51
N CYS A 158 15.97 13.60 13.44
CA CYS A 158 17.33 13.13 13.34
C CYS A 158 18.18 14.17 12.58
N PRO A 159 18.83 15.12 13.27
CA PRO A 159 19.64 16.17 12.66
C PRO A 159 20.79 15.65 11.78
N GLU A 160 21.36 14.52 12.16
CA GLU A 160 22.44 13.81 11.47
C GLU A 160 21.97 12.95 10.28
N LEU A 161 20.67 12.98 9.95
CA LEU A 161 20.09 12.20 8.85
C LEU A 161 20.68 12.57 7.49
N ILE A 162 21.28 11.57 6.84
CA ILE A 162 21.77 11.66 5.47
C ILE A 162 20.61 11.45 4.50
N PHE A 163 20.50 12.31 3.50
CA PHE A 163 19.55 12.17 2.41
C PHE A 163 20.28 11.76 1.14
N VAL A 164 19.84 10.67 0.52
CA VAL A 164 20.33 10.22 -0.78
C VAL A 164 19.18 10.33 -1.80
N PRO A 165 19.39 11.02 -2.94
CA PRO A 165 18.40 11.07 -4.02
C PRO A 165 18.08 9.67 -4.55
N PRO A 166 16.82 9.38 -4.92
CA PRO A 166 16.45 8.08 -5.46
C PRO A 166 17.07 7.83 -6.84
N ASP A 167 17.65 6.65 -7.04
CA ASP A 167 18.12 6.15 -8.34
C ASP A 167 17.38 4.87 -8.73
N PHE A 168 16.27 5.03 -9.46
CA PHE A 168 15.43 3.91 -9.87
C PHE A 168 16.11 2.96 -10.86
N LYS A 169 17.11 3.41 -11.63
CA LYS A 169 17.84 2.49 -12.53
C LYS A 169 18.60 1.47 -11.70
N LYS A 170 19.28 1.94 -10.65
CA LYS A 170 20.00 1.10 -9.69
C LYS A 170 19.04 0.18 -8.93
N TYR A 171 17.89 0.67 -8.47
CA TYR A 171 16.91 -0.18 -7.75
C TYR A 171 16.29 -1.24 -8.65
N THR A 172 15.98 -0.91 -9.90
CA THR A 172 15.49 -1.89 -10.89
C THR A 172 16.55 -2.95 -11.16
N PHE A 173 17.83 -2.58 -11.31
CA PHE A 173 18.92 -3.53 -11.52
C PHE A 173 19.03 -4.56 -10.38
N TYR A 174 19.09 -4.12 -9.12
CA TYR A 174 19.16 -5.04 -7.98
C TYR A 174 17.87 -5.86 -7.77
N SER A 175 16.71 -5.30 -8.14
CA SER A 175 15.45 -6.04 -8.16
C SER A 175 15.49 -7.18 -9.19
N GLU A 176 15.99 -6.91 -10.40
CA GLU A 176 16.15 -7.91 -11.45
C GLU A 176 17.17 -8.99 -11.07
N LEU A 177 18.28 -8.64 -10.41
CA LEU A 177 19.21 -9.63 -9.86
C LEU A 177 18.52 -10.54 -8.83
N THR A 178 17.81 -9.95 -7.86
CA THR A 178 17.05 -10.72 -6.86
C THR A 178 16.03 -11.65 -7.54
N ARG A 179 15.29 -11.14 -8.53
CA ARG A 179 14.27 -11.91 -9.24
C ARG A 179 14.81 -13.07 -10.06
N LYS A 180 16.09 -13.06 -10.46
CA LYS A 180 16.72 -14.22 -11.12
C LYS A 180 16.89 -15.42 -10.19
N VAL A 181 16.83 -15.21 -8.87
CA VAL A 181 16.90 -16.29 -7.88
C VAL A 181 15.58 -17.06 -7.78
N PHE A 182 14.44 -16.36 -7.85
CA PHE A 182 13.12 -16.96 -7.59
C PHE A 182 12.72 -18.13 -8.50
N PRO A 183 13.02 -18.15 -9.82
CA PRO A 183 12.69 -19.28 -10.69
C PRO A 183 13.31 -20.63 -10.28
N LYS A 184 14.37 -20.63 -9.46
CA LYS A 184 14.94 -21.86 -8.88
C LYS A 184 13.98 -22.53 -7.89
N TYR A 185 13.03 -21.78 -7.33
CA TYR A 185 12.08 -22.21 -6.29
C TYR A 185 10.64 -22.24 -6.79
N ASP A 186 10.25 -21.28 -7.63
CA ASP A 186 8.94 -21.18 -8.26
C ASP A 186 9.06 -20.45 -9.61
N PRO A 187 8.90 -21.13 -10.76
CA PRO A 187 8.94 -20.48 -12.07
C PRO A 187 7.75 -19.54 -12.30
N HIS A 188 6.68 -19.64 -11.49
CA HIS A 188 5.48 -18.83 -11.56
C HIS A 188 5.37 -17.83 -10.40
N PHE A 189 6.50 -17.47 -9.78
CA PHE A 189 6.53 -16.51 -8.67
C PHE A 189 5.84 -15.18 -9.04
N ILE A 190 5.36 -14.48 -8.01
CA ILE A 190 4.58 -13.24 -8.17
C ILE A 190 5.37 -12.09 -7.56
N ALA A 191 6.00 -11.26 -8.38
CA ALA A 191 6.57 -9.99 -7.91
C ALA A 191 5.46 -8.94 -7.71
N THR A 192 5.38 -8.34 -6.53
CA THR A 192 4.39 -7.30 -6.18
C THR A 192 4.97 -5.89 -6.28
N SER A 193 6.26 -5.75 -5.99
CA SER A 193 7.02 -4.50 -6.08
C SER A 193 8.46 -4.80 -6.54
N LEU A 194 9.36 -3.82 -6.48
CA LEU A 194 10.78 -4.06 -6.74
C LEU A 194 11.43 -4.96 -5.66
N ASP A 195 10.90 -4.95 -4.45
CA ASP A 195 11.47 -5.59 -3.26
C ASP A 195 10.66 -6.74 -2.68
N GLU A 196 9.45 -7.01 -3.19
CA GLU A 196 8.56 -8.03 -2.65
C GLU A 196 8.15 -9.07 -3.71
N ALA A 197 8.10 -10.35 -3.28
CA ALA A 197 7.61 -11.45 -4.10
C ALA A 197 6.95 -12.56 -3.27
N TYR A 198 5.94 -13.21 -3.86
CA TYR A 198 5.38 -14.48 -3.37
C TYR A 198 5.91 -15.65 -4.20
N ILE A 199 6.28 -16.74 -3.53
CA ILE A 199 6.92 -17.91 -4.12
C ILE A 199 6.22 -19.14 -3.54
N ASN A 200 5.67 -20.00 -4.39
CA ASN A 200 5.04 -21.25 -3.97
C ASN A 200 6.09 -22.37 -3.96
N VAL A 201 6.54 -22.77 -2.78
CA VAL A 201 7.59 -23.77 -2.61
C VAL A 201 7.05 -25.17 -2.31
N THR A 202 5.75 -25.40 -2.54
CA THR A 202 5.11 -26.69 -2.25
C THR A 202 5.79 -27.83 -3.00
N GLU A 203 6.04 -27.67 -4.30
CA GLU A 203 6.62 -28.71 -5.16
C GLU A 203 8.05 -29.04 -4.73
N ILE A 204 8.90 -28.02 -4.58
CA ILE A 204 10.30 -28.21 -4.20
C ILE A 204 10.46 -28.80 -2.79
N CYS A 205 9.60 -28.44 -1.83
CA CYS A 205 9.59 -29.05 -0.50
C CYS A 205 9.26 -30.55 -0.60
N ASN A 206 8.27 -30.93 -1.40
CA ASN A 206 7.86 -32.32 -1.58
C ASN A 206 8.93 -33.15 -2.30
N GLU A 207 9.52 -32.62 -3.37
CA GLU A 207 10.54 -33.31 -4.18
C GLU A 207 11.83 -33.56 -3.40
N ARG A 208 12.26 -32.58 -2.58
CA ARG A 208 13.51 -32.65 -1.81
C ARG A 208 13.32 -33.22 -0.41
N GLY A 209 12.09 -33.35 0.07
CA GLY A 209 11.79 -33.79 1.43
C GLY A 209 12.26 -32.82 2.51
N ILE A 210 12.26 -31.52 2.23
CA ILE A 210 12.69 -30.46 3.15
C ILE A 210 11.53 -29.53 3.53
N SER A 211 11.66 -28.85 4.65
CA SER A 211 10.65 -27.91 5.14
C SER A 211 10.68 -26.58 4.38
N GLY A 212 9.56 -25.85 4.39
CA GLY A 212 9.51 -24.49 3.87
C GLY A 212 10.44 -23.51 4.60
N GLY A 213 10.79 -23.81 5.86
CA GLY A 213 11.78 -23.05 6.62
C GLY A 213 13.19 -23.20 6.07
N GLU A 214 13.59 -24.42 5.71
CA GLU A 214 14.89 -24.68 5.06
C GLU A 214 14.97 -24.02 3.69
N VAL A 215 13.90 -24.09 2.88
CA VAL A 215 13.84 -23.40 1.58
C VAL A 215 13.92 -21.88 1.76
N ALA A 216 13.27 -21.32 2.78
CA ALA A 216 13.34 -19.88 3.07
C ALA A 216 14.75 -19.42 3.46
N GLU A 217 15.48 -20.24 4.22
CA GLU A 217 16.87 -19.96 4.59
C GLU A 217 17.79 -20.02 3.37
N GLU A 218 17.67 -21.07 2.56
CA GLU A 218 18.41 -21.22 1.30
C GLU A 218 18.16 -20.04 0.35
N LEU A 219 16.89 -19.64 0.20
CA LEU A 219 16.50 -18.49 -0.62
C LEU A 219 17.18 -17.20 -0.14
N ARG A 220 17.15 -16.93 1.17
CA ARG A 220 17.76 -15.74 1.77
C ARG A 220 19.28 -15.70 1.55
N ASN A 221 19.95 -16.83 1.77
CA ASN A 221 21.38 -16.96 1.55
C ASN A 221 21.74 -16.76 0.08
N THR A 222 20.99 -17.38 -0.84
CA THR A 222 21.21 -17.23 -2.28
C THR A 222 21.01 -15.78 -2.73
N ILE A 223 19.97 -15.09 -2.24
CA ILE A 223 19.77 -13.67 -2.54
C ILE A 223 20.96 -12.83 -2.05
N TYR A 224 21.44 -13.11 -0.84
CA TYR A 224 22.59 -12.40 -0.27
C TYR A 224 23.87 -12.64 -1.08
N GLU A 225 24.15 -13.88 -1.48
CA GLU A 225 25.30 -14.24 -2.32
C GLU A 225 25.26 -13.54 -3.69
N GLU A 226 24.08 -13.48 -4.32
CA GLU A 226 23.91 -12.90 -5.66
C GLU A 226 23.87 -11.37 -5.67
N THR A 227 23.46 -10.74 -4.56
CA THR A 227 23.17 -9.30 -4.54
C THR A 227 23.94 -8.50 -3.49
N GLY A 228 24.47 -9.14 -2.46
CA GLY A 228 24.99 -8.49 -1.25
C GLY A 228 23.92 -7.87 -0.34
N LEU A 229 22.62 -8.07 -0.63
CA LEU A 229 21.50 -7.49 0.10
C LEU A 229 20.77 -8.57 0.90
N THR A 230 20.23 -8.19 2.06
CA THR A 230 19.43 -9.10 2.89
C THR A 230 17.94 -8.97 2.58
N CYS A 231 17.21 -10.06 2.81
CA CYS A 231 15.76 -10.06 2.84
C CYS A 231 15.23 -10.81 4.06
N SER A 232 13.97 -10.53 4.40
CA SER A 232 13.20 -11.30 5.36
C SER A 232 12.12 -12.10 4.66
N VAL A 233 11.88 -13.32 5.16
CA VAL A 233 10.96 -14.27 4.51
C VAL A 233 9.90 -14.78 5.50
N GLY A 234 8.64 -14.72 5.11
CA GLY A 234 7.55 -15.35 5.85
C GLY A 234 7.12 -16.64 5.18
N VAL A 235 6.97 -17.71 5.95
CA VAL A 235 6.49 -19.03 5.47
C VAL A 235 5.12 -19.29 6.07
N ALA A 236 4.12 -19.59 5.24
CA ALA A 236 2.75 -19.82 5.71
C ALA A 236 1.91 -20.62 4.69
N PRO A 237 0.72 -21.12 5.08
CA PRO A 237 -0.14 -21.88 4.18
C PRO A 237 -0.79 -21.06 3.06
N ASN A 238 -0.80 -19.72 3.18
CA ASN A 238 -1.39 -18.84 2.18
C ASN A 238 -0.66 -17.49 2.11
N ARG A 239 -0.89 -16.75 1.01
CA ARG A 239 -0.19 -15.49 0.74
C ARG A 239 -0.45 -14.39 1.76
N LEU A 240 -1.66 -14.33 2.33
CA LEU A 240 -1.99 -13.32 3.34
C LEU A 240 -1.13 -13.50 4.59
N LEU A 241 -1.08 -14.73 5.11
CA LEU A 241 -0.29 -15.05 6.29
C LEU A 241 1.22 -14.98 6.01
N ALA A 242 1.66 -15.39 4.82
CA ALA A 242 3.08 -15.32 4.45
C ALA A 242 3.58 -13.86 4.50
N LYS A 243 2.79 -12.90 4.00
CA LYS A 243 3.11 -11.47 4.08
C LYS A 243 3.21 -10.95 5.51
N VAL A 244 2.29 -11.38 6.38
CA VAL A 244 2.34 -11.00 7.80
C VAL A 244 3.61 -11.57 8.44
N CYS A 245 3.91 -12.84 8.19
CA CYS A 245 5.07 -13.54 8.75
C CYS A 245 6.39 -12.89 8.33
N SER A 246 6.52 -12.40 7.10
CA SER A 246 7.76 -11.78 6.62
C SER A 246 8.14 -10.51 7.37
N ASP A 247 7.18 -9.86 8.02
CA ASP A 247 7.41 -8.61 8.77
C ASP A 247 7.80 -8.84 10.23
N ILE A 248 7.61 -10.05 10.78
CA ILE A 248 7.80 -10.35 12.22
C ILE A 248 9.26 -10.28 12.63
N ASN A 249 10.13 -11.00 11.92
CA ASN A 249 11.56 -11.12 12.23
C ASN A 249 12.43 -10.23 11.32
N LYS A 250 11.93 -9.05 10.95
CA LYS A 250 12.72 -8.06 10.19
C LYS A 250 13.70 -7.30 11.08
N PRO A 251 14.93 -6.98 10.62
CA PRO A 251 15.53 -7.35 9.32
C PRO A 251 16.24 -8.72 9.33
N ASN A 252 16.52 -9.23 8.12
CA ASN A 252 17.35 -10.40 7.84
C ASN A 252 16.98 -11.61 8.71
N GLY A 253 15.70 -11.94 8.69
CA GLY A 253 15.15 -13.04 9.48
C GLY A 253 13.93 -13.64 8.81
N GLN A 254 13.50 -14.79 9.31
CA GLN A 254 12.33 -15.49 8.79
C GLN A 254 11.40 -15.92 9.91
N PHE A 255 10.13 -16.09 9.58
CA PHE A 255 9.12 -16.65 10.48
C PHE A 255 8.34 -17.74 9.76
N VAL A 256 8.20 -18.89 10.42
CA VAL A 256 7.49 -20.06 9.88
C VAL A 256 6.21 -20.26 10.66
N LEU A 257 5.07 -20.10 9.98
CA LEU A 257 3.77 -20.51 10.48
C LEU A 257 3.46 -21.91 9.94
N PRO A 258 3.36 -22.93 10.81
CA PRO A 258 3.05 -24.29 10.36
C PRO A 258 1.74 -24.39 9.59
N ASN A 259 1.69 -25.30 8.62
CA ASN A 259 0.50 -25.64 7.84
C ASN A 259 -0.48 -26.51 8.66
N ASP A 260 -0.81 -26.05 9.86
CA ASP A 260 -1.74 -26.68 10.77
C ASP A 260 -2.84 -25.69 11.13
N ARG A 261 -4.08 -26.15 11.15
CA ARG A 261 -5.24 -25.28 11.43
C ARG A 261 -5.14 -24.66 12.82
N ARG A 262 -4.73 -25.43 13.84
CA ARG A 262 -4.65 -24.92 15.22
C ARG A 262 -3.57 -23.86 15.34
N ALA A 263 -2.41 -24.07 14.70
CA ALA A 263 -1.33 -23.10 14.62
C ALA A 263 -1.79 -21.80 13.93
N VAL A 264 -2.47 -21.91 12.78
CA VAL A 264 -3.02 -20.76 12.05
C VAL A 264 -4.02 -19.98 12.91
N MET A 265 -4.97 -20.66 13.55
CA MET A 265 -5.97 -20.00 14.38
C MET A 265 -5.34 -19.33 15.60
N THR A 266 -4.37 -19.99 16.25
CA THR A 266 -3.66 -19.41 17.40
C THR A 266 -2.87 -18.16 17.00
N PHE A 267 -2.21 -18.21 15.84
CA PHE A 267 -1.48 -17.08 15.29
C PHE A 267 -2.38 -15.90 14.95
N ILE A 268 -3.49 -16.14 14.25
CA ILE A 268 -4.35 -15.06 13.75
C ILE A 268 -5.17 -14.40 14.87
N SER A 269 -5.64 -15.14 15.87
CA SER A 269 -6.56 -14.62 16.89
C SER A 269 -6.03 -13.37 17.61
N SER A 270 -4.77 -13.39 18.04
CA SER A 270 -4.16 -12.27 18.77
C SER A 270 -3.61 -11.14 17.89
N LEU A 271 -3.60 -11.34 16.56
CA LEU A 271 -2.94 -10.42 15.65
C LEU A 271 -3.74 -9.11 15.53
N PRO A 272 -3.11 -7.94 15.74
CA PRO A 272 -3.78 -6.66 15.52
C PRO A 272 -4.22 -6.50 14.07
N ILE A 273 -5.46 -6.06 13.85
CA ILE A 273 -6.03 -5.93 12.50
C ILE A 273 -5.20 -5.03 11.59
N ARG A 274 -4.47 -4.06 12.17
CA ARG A 274 -3.62 -3.12 11.43
C ARG A 274 -2.40 -3.77 10.77
N LYS A 275 -2.03 -4.98 11.18
CA LYS A 275 -0.96 -5.78 10.56
C LYS A 275 -1.41 -6.51 9.30
N ILE A 276 -2.72 -6.58 9.04
CA ILE A 276 -3.27 -7.26 7.87
C ILE A 276 -3.22 -6.36 6.64
N GLY A 277 -2.62 -6.86 5.56
CA GLY A 277 -2.64 -6.22 4.25
C GLY A 277 -4.08 -5.97 3.78
N GLY A 278 -4.42 -4.72 3.48
CA GLY A 278 -5.78 -4.30 3.13
C GLY A 278 -6.52 -3.54 4.24
N ILE A 279 -6.05 -3.62 5.50
CA ILE A 279 -6.62 -2.85 6.61
C ILE A 279 -5.76 -1.60 6.87
N GLY A 280 -6.18 -0.49 6.25
CA GLY A 280 -5.59 0.84 6.44
C GLY A 280 -6.12 1.58 7.68
N LYS A 281 -5.56 2.76 7.97
CA LYS A 281 -5.95 3.62 9.12
C LYS A 281 -7.47 3.84 9.20
N VAL A 282 -8.12 4.12 8.07
CA VAL A 282 -9.56 4.42 8.03
C VAL A 282 -10.38 3.18 8.38
N THR A 283 -10.07 2.04 7.77
CA THR A 283 -10.77 0.77 8.05
C THR A 283 -10.55 0.31 9.48
N GLU A 284 -9.32 0.41 9.99
CA GLU A 284 -8.99 0.14 11.40
C GLU A 284 -9.83 1.01 12.35
N SER A 285 -9.89 2.32 12.10
CA SER A 285 -10.67 3.26 12.93
C SER A 285 -12.17 2.93 12.89
N MET A 286 -12.75 2.63 11.71
CA MET A 286 -14.15 2.19 11.62
C MET A 286 -14.41 0.89 12.40
N LEU A 287 -13.58 -0.14 12.24
CA LEU A 287 -13.74 -1.42 12.93
C LEU A 287 -13.61 -1.27 14.46
N ARG A 288 -12.60 -0.53 14.91
CA ARG A 288 -12.33 -0.33 16.33
C ARG A 288 -13.37 0.56 17.00
N GLU A 289 -13.67 1.71 16.40
CA GLU A 289 -14.50 2.74 17.04
C GLU A 289 -16.00 2.47 16.95
N VAL A 290 -16.44 1.68 15.96
CA VAL A 290 -17.85 1.30 15.81
C VAL A 290 -18.12 -0.05 16.47
N LEU A 291 -17.26 -1.06 16.24
CA LEU A 291 -17.53 -2.45 16.63
C LEU A 291 -16.65 -2.96 17.77
N GLY A 292 -15.66 -2.18 18.22
CA GLY A 292 -14.71 -2.60 19.25
C GLY A 292 -13.66 -3.60 18.75
N ILE A 293 -13.49 -3.75 17.43
CA ILE A 293 -12.60 -4.76 16.83
C ILE A 293 -11.18 -4.17 16.70
N SER A 294 -10.23 -4.74 17.44
CA SER A 294 -8.79 -4.43 17.40
C SER A 294 -7.92 -5.62 16.98
N THR A 295 -8.43 -6.84 17.17
CA THR A 295 -7.78 -8.12 16.85
C THR A 295 -8.57 -8.90 15.80
N CYS A 296 -7.93 -9.88 15.14
CA CYS A 296 -8.62 -10.68 14.13
C CYS A 296 -9.64 -11.65 14.76
N GLU A 297 -9.46 -12.08 16.01
CA GLU A 297 -10.45 -12.89 16.73
C GLU A 297 -11.79 -12.15 16.88
N GLU A 298 -11.73 -10.88 17.26
CA GLU A 298 -12.93 -10.04 17.43
C GLU A 298 -13.71 -9.87 16.12
N MET A 299 -13.08 -10.02 14.94
CA MET A 299 -13.80 -10.03 13.66
C MET A 299 -14.76 -11.21 13.55
N VAL A 300 -14.37 -12.40 14.03
CA VAL A 300 -15.22 -13.59 14.04
C VAL A 300 -16.37 -13.42 15.03
N HIS A 301 -16.06 -12.92 16.24
CA HIS A 301 -17.05 -12.66 17.29
C HIS A 301 -18.08 -11.59 16.89
N LYS A 302 -17.70 -10.62 16.05
CA LYS A 302 -18.58 -9.54 15.57
C LYS A 302 -19.06 -9.76 14.12
N SER A 303 -19.00 -10.99 13.63
CA SER A 303 -19.32 -11.35 12.24
C SER A 303 -20.72 -10.91 11.78
N ALA A 304 -21.76 -11.06 12.61
CA ALA A 304 -23.10 -10.55 12.30
C ALA A 304 -23.12 -9.03 12.07
N HIS A 305 -22.43 -8.27 12.93
CA HIS A 305 -22.35 -6.81 12.80
C HIS A 305 -21.56 -6.40 11.56
N ILE A 306 -20.51 -7.15 11.21
CA ILE A 306 -19.75 -6.96 9.99
C ILE A 306 -20.67 -7.14 8.76
N CYS A 307 -21.42 -8.24 8.72
CA CYS A 307 -22.36 -8.53 7.64
C CYS A 307 -23.49 -7.49 7.51
N ALA A 308 -23.92 -6.90 8.63
CA ALA A 308 -24.97 -5.89 8.65
C ALA A 308 -24.50 -4.51 8.16
N LEU A 309 -23.28 -4.10 8.49
CA LEU A 309 -22.80 -2.73 8.27
C LEU A 309 -21.91 -2.55 7.03
N PHE A 310 -21.25 -3.62 6.59
CA PHE A 310 -20.28 -3.55 5.50
C PHE A 310 -20.78 -4.25 4.24
N SER A 311 -20.25 -3.83 3.09
CA SER A 311 -20.58 -4.48 1.81
C SER A 311 -20.13 -5.94 1.82
N HIS A 312 -20.81 -6.78 1.04
CA HIS A 312 -20.48 -8.22 0.93
C HIS A 312 -18.98 -8.48 0.71
N SER A 313 -18.34 -7.75 -0.21
CA SER A 313 -16.89 -7.88 -0.46
C SER A 313 -16.01 -7.53 0.74
N SER A 314 -16.42 -6.56 1.56
CA SER A 314 -15.65 -6.18 2.75
C SER A 314 -15.86 -7.22 3.86
N SER A 315 -17.10 -7.68 4.03
CA SER A 315 -17.44 -8.73 5.00
C SER A 315 -16.72 -10.04 4.67
N ASP A 316 -16.70 -10.47 3.41
CA ASP A 316 -15.97 -11.66 2.97
C ASP A 316 -14.47 -11.54 3.26
N PHE A 317 -13.89 -10.37 3.02
CA PHE A 317 -12.50 -10.10 3.36
C PHE A 317 -12.25 -10.17 4.87
N PHE A 318 -13.06 -9.50 5.70
CA PHE A 318 -12.86 -9.49 7.16
C PHE A 318 -13.08 -10.86 7.79
N LEU A 319 -14.09 -11.62 7.35
CA LEU A 319 -14.32 -12.98 7.83
C LEU A 319 -13.20 -13.93 7.40
N SER A 320 -12.71 -13.81 6.15
CA SER A 320 -11.53 -14.56 5.70
C SER A 320 -10.31 -14.26 6.58
N VAL A 321 -10.07 -12.99 6.90
CA VAL A 321 -8.99 -12.56 7.80
C VAL A 321 -9.16 -13.15 9.20
N GLY A 322 -10.36 -13.08 9.79
CA GLY A 322 -10.63 -13.65 11.11
C GLY A 322 -10.39 -15.16 11.19
N LEU A 323 -10.58 -15.87 10.08
CA LEU A 323 -10.29 -17.30 9.94
C LEU A 323 -8.84 -17.60 9.50
N GLY A 324 -7.98 -16.59 9.30
CA GLY A 324 -6.62 -16.79 8.79
C GLY A 324 -6.57 -17.35 7.36
N LEU A 325 -7.61 -17.09 6.56
CA LEU A 325 -7.72 -17.53 5.19
C LEU A 325 -7.17 -16.46 4.23
N GLY A 326 -6.57 -16.95 3.15
CA GLY A 326 -6.00 -16.12 2.11
C GLY A 326 -5.92 -16.92 0.82
N LYS A 327 -5.45 -16.28 -0.24
CA LYS A 327 -5.32 -16.93 -1.53
C LYS A 327 -4.16 -17.94 -1.54
N THR A 328 -4.45 -19.17 -1.96
CA THR A 328 -3.48 -20.28 -2.10
C THR A 328 -3.18 -20.64 -3.56
N ASP A 329 -3.92 -20.07 -4.49
CA ASP A 329 -3.74 -20.21 -5.93
C ASP A 329 -2.61 -19.31 -6.45
N THR A 330 -1.91 -19.79 -7.47
CA THR A 330 -1.04 -18.94 -8.30
C THR A 330 -1.94 -18.03 -9.15
N PRO A 331 -1.85 -16.70 -9.03
CA PRO A 331 -2.65 -15.77 -9.82
C PRO A 331 -2.41 -15.99 -11.30
N GLN A 332 -3.51 -16.01 -12.05
CA GLN A 332 -3.44 -15.85 -13.50
C GLN A 332 -2.84 -14.48 -13.83
N PHE A 333 -2.06 -14.42 -14.91
CA PHE A 333 -1.50 -13.19 -15.45
C PHE A 333 -2.62 -12.14 -15.62
N LYS A 334 -2.51 -11.01 -14.92
CA LYS A 334 -3.47 -9.90 -15.03
C LYS A 334 -2.87 -8.80 -15.88
N MET A 335 -3.55 -8.48 -16.97
CA MET A 335 -3.20 -7.34 -17.80
C MET A 335 -3.35 -6.03 -17.02
N ARG A 336 -2.42 -5.10 -17.25
CA ARG A 336 -2.46 -3.76 -16.67
C ARG A 336 -3.76 -3.06 -17.07
N LYS A 337 -4.49 -2.54 -16.08
CA LYS A 337 -5.78 -1.85 -16.31
C LYS A 337 -5.63 -0.36 -16.62
N SER A 338 -4.54 0.25 -16.18
CA SER A 338 -4.27 1.67 -16.35
C SER A 338 -2.80 2.01 -16.26
N ILE A 339 -2.38 3.08 -16.94
CA ILE A 339 -1.06 3.70 -16.80
C ILE A 339 -1.26 5.18 -16.52
N SER A 340 -0.38 5.81 -15.75
CA SER A 340 -0.49 7.23 -15.43
C SER A 340 0.83 7.88 -15.11
N SER A 341 0.92 9.18 -15.38
CA SER A 341 2.03 10.04 -14.98
C SER A 341 1.49 11.25 -14.23
N GLU A 342 2.11 11.61 -13.12
CA GLU A 342 1.72 12.74 -12.29
C GLU A 342 2.94 13.42 -11.67
N ARG A 343 2.89 14.75 -11.53
CA ARG A 343 3.99 15.55 -10.99
C ARG A 343 3.49 16.59 -10.00
N THR A 344 4.16 16.69 -8.86
CA THR A 344 3.95 17.77 -7.86
C THR A 344 4.88 18.93 -8.19
N PHE A 345 4.39 20.15 -8.06
CA PHE A 345 5.15 21.39 -8.30
C PHE A 345 4.71 22.48 -7.31
N SER A 346 5.46 23.59 -7.26
CA SER A 346 5.09 24.76 -6.46
C SER A 346 3.73 25.29 -6.86
N ALA A 347 2.89 25.67 -5.89
CA ALA A 347 1.53 26.12 -6.19
C ALA A 347 1.54 27.31 -7.15
N THR A 348 0.74 27.25 -8.21
CA THR A 348 0.62 28.31 -9.22
C THR A 348 -0.81 28.45 -9.73
N GLU A 349 -1.17 29.67 -10.13
CA GLU A 349 -2.39 30.05 -10.84
C GLU A 349 -2.09 30.45 -12.31
N ASP A 350 -0.81 30.47 -12.71
CA ASP A 350 -0.38 30.80 -14.07
C ASP A 350 -0.84 29.72 -15.05
N GLU A 351 -1.87 30.04 -15.83
CA GLU A 351 -2.44 29.13 -16.83
C GLU A 351 -1.39 28.66 -17.85
N SER A 352 -0.48 29.53 -18.27
CA SER A 352 0.57 29.17 -19.24
C SER A 352 1.46 28.07 -18.69
N LEU A 353 1.91 28.24 -17.44
CA LEU A 353 2.69 27.22 -16.73
C LEU A 353 1.89 25.92 -16.53
N LEU A 354 0.59 26.00 -16.24
CA LEU A 354 -0.26 24.81 -16.09
C LEU A 354 -0.39 24.02 -17.40
N TYR A 355 -0.57 24.70 -18.54
CA TYR A 355 -0.58 24.04 -19.85
C TYR A 355 0.78 23.48 -20.25
N GLN A 356 1.88 24.17 -19.90
CA GLN A 356 3.23 23.64 -20.09
C GLN A 356 3.42 22.33 -19.30
N LYS A 357 3.01 22.30 -18.03
CA LYS A 357 3.06 21.08 -17.20
C LYS A 357 2.18 19.97 -17.76
N LEU A 358 1.02 20.31 -18.31
CA LEU A 358 0.15 19.34 -18.96
C LEU A 358 0.80 18.71 -20.20
N ASP A 359 1.55 19.49 -20.98
CA ASP A 359 2.31 19.02 -22.14
C ASP A 359 3.44 18.06 -21.73
N GLU A 360 4.25 18.42 -20.72
CA GLU A 360 5.31 17.56 -20.17
C GLU A 360 4.77 16.19 -19.70
N ILE A 361 3.61 16.19 -19.02
CA ILE A 361 2.96 14.97 -18.55
C ILE A 361 2.37 14.16 -19.71
N ALA A 362 1.82 14.83 -20.73
CA ALA A 362 1.30 14.17 -21.93
C ALA A 362 2.40 13.44 -22.69
N GLU A 363 3.56 14.09 -22.85
CA GLU A 363 4.77 13.51 -23.45
C GLU A 363 5.23 12.27 -22.69
N THR A 364 5.42 12.41 -21.38
CA THR A 364 5.86 11.29 -20.51
C THR A 364 4.92 10.11 -20.61
N LEU A 365 3.60 10.36 -20.48
CA LEU A 365 2.59 9.32 -20.54
C LEU A 365 2.53 8.63 -21.91
N SER A 366 2.65 9.39 -23.01
CA SER A 366 2.68 8.84 -24.36
C SER A 366 3.90 7.94 -24.56
N ASN A 367 5.07 8.37 -24.11
CA ASN A 367 6.30 7.57 -24.16
C ASN A 367 6.18 6.28 -23.35
N ASP A 368 5.62 6.34 -22.15
CA ASP A 368 5.37 5.15 -21.31
C ASP A 368 4.36 4.20 -21.99
N MET A 369 3.30 4.73 -22.60
CA MET A 369 2.33 3.93 -23.36
C MET A 369 2.97 3.25 -24.57
N HIS A 370 3.81 3.96 -25.32
CA HIS A 370 4.52 3.39 -26.47
C HIS A 370 5.53 2.31 -26.06
N LYS A 371 6.26 2.52 -24.96
CA LYS A 371 7.22 1.54 -24.42
C LYS A 371 6.56 0.21 -24.07
N GLU A 372 5.29 0.22 -23.63
CA GLU A 372 4.54 -0.97 -23.26
C GLU A 372 3.54 -1.44 -24.36
N ASP A 373 3.55 -0.83 -25.56
CA ASP A 373 2.58 -1.05 -26.65
C ASP A 373 1.10 -0.99 -26.19
N LEU A 374 0.80 0.05 -25.42
CA LEU A 374 -0.49 0.28 -24.80
C LEU A 374 -1.28 1.40 -25.50
N SER A 375 -2.59 1.22 -25.56
CA SER A 375 -3.54 2.28 -25.94
C SER A 375 -4.73 2.29 -24.99
N GLY A 376 -5.38 3.45 -24.83
CA GLY A 376 -6.50 3.59 -23.90
C GLY A 376 -7.67 4.40 -24.45
N ARG A 377 -8.86 4.18 -23.88
CA ARG A 377 -10.10 4.90 -24.28
C ARG A 377 -10.53 5.98 -23.30
N THR A 378 -10.36 5.73 -22.01
CA THR A 378 -10.75 6.69 -20.98
C THR A 378 -9.56 7.47 -20.53
N LEU A 379 -9.55 8.79 -20.69
CA LEU A 379 -8.53 9.68 -20.16
C LEU A 379 -9.03 10.34 -18.88
N THR A 380 -8.27 10.23 -17.80
CA THR A 380 -8.54 10.92 -16.53
C THR A 380 -7.49 12.01 -16.29
N LEU A 381 -7.91 13.23 -15.97
CA LEU A 381 -7.10 14.31 -15.43
C LEU A 381 -7.27 14.38 -13.91
N LYS A 382 -6.16 14.36 -13.18
CA LYS A 382 -6.08 14.50 -11.72
C LYS A 382 -5.42 15.84 -11.41
N LEU A 383 -6.08 16.64 -10.60
CA LEU A 383 -5.61 17.94 -10.13
C LEU A 383 -5.51 17.93 -8.61
N LYS A 384 -4.48 18.54 -8.06
CA LYS A 384 -4.41 18.86 -6.63
C LYS A 384 -4.28 20.35 -6.44
N THR A 385 -5.16 20.95 -5.66
CA THR A 385 -5.13 22.38 -5.39
C THR A 385 -4.01 22.75 -4.42
N ALA A 386 -3.68 24.04 -4.31
CA ALA A 386 -2.74 24.54 -3.29
C ALA A 386 -3.12 24.12 -1.86
N SER A 387 -4.42 23.95 -1.59
CA SER A 387 -4.99 23.46 -0.33
C SER A 387 -5.06 21.93 -0.21
N PHE A 388 -4.35 21.19 -1.08
CA PHE A 388 -4.26 19.73 -1.10
C PHE A 388 -5.57 18.97 -1.41
N GLU A 389 -6.62 19.67 -1.82
CA GLU A 389 -7.85 19.04 -2.32
C GLU A 389 -7.56 18.35 -3.66
N VAL A 390 -8.01 17.11 -3.82
CA VAL A 390 -7.82 16.35 -5.06
C VAL A 390 -9.11 16.34 -5.86
N ARG A 391 -9.02 16.72 -7.13
CA ARG A 391 -10.11 16.66 -8.10
C ARG A 391 -9.74 15.74 -9.25
N THR A 392 -10.71 14.98 -9.74
CA THR A 392 -10.54 14.11 -10.91
C THR A 392 -11.64 14.37 -11.92
N ARG A 393 -11.26 14.46 -13.20
CA ARG A 393 -12.17 14.59 -14.34
C ARG A 393 -11.80 13.53 -15.37
N ALA A 394 -12.77 12.89 -16.00
CA ALA A 394 -12.51 11.84 -16.97
C ALA A 394 -13.39 12.01 -18.21
N VAL A 395 -12.86 11.54 -19.34
CA VAL A 395 -13.59 11.44 -20.61
C VAL A 395 -13.29 10.10 -21.25
N SER A 396 -14.34 9.40 -21.71
CA SER A 396 -14.22 8.16 -22.47
C SER A 396 -14.42 8.43 -23.95
N LEU A 397 -13.46 7.99 -24.77
CA LEU A 397 -13.40 8.25 -26.20
C LEU A 397 -13.91 7.05 -27.01
N GLN A 398 -14.35 7.32 -28.23
CA GLN A 398 -14.76 6.28 -29.17
C GLN A 398 -13.57 5.52 -29.77
N LYS A 399 -12.44 6.22 -29.97
CA LYS A 399 -11.20 5.63 -30.47
C LYS A 399 -10.18 5.46 -29.34
N TYR A 400 -9.31 4.47 -29.50
CA TYR A 400 -8.14 4.30 -28.65
C TYR A 400 -7.11 5.39 -28.98
N ILE A 401 -6.51 5.96 -27.94
CA ILE A 401 -5.46 6.97 -28.05
C ILE A 401 -4.20 6.50 -27.31
N ASN A 402 -3.05 6.91 -27.82
CA ASN A 402 -1.74 6.75 -27.19
C ASN A 402 -0.75 7.87 -27.55
N SER A 403 -1.09 8.72 -28.51
CA SER A 403 -0.25 9.84 -28.95
C SER A 403 -0.32 11.01 -27.97
N LYS A 404 0.80 11.72 -27.81
CA LYS A 404 0.85 12.98 -27.06
C LYS A 404 -0.22 13.96 -27.52
N GLN A 405 -0.43 14.11 -28.83
CA GLN A 405 -1.34 15.11 -29.40
C GLN A 405 -2.79 14.84 -28.99
N ASP A 406 -3.25 13.60 -29.12
CA ASP A 406 -4.61 13.21 -28.73
C ASP A 406 -4.82 13.36 -27.24
N ILE A 407 -3.84 12.88 -26.47
CA ILE A 407 -3.79 13.01 -25.02
C ILE A 407 -3.93 14.51 -24.69
N LEU A 408 -2.98 15.36 -25.07
CA LEU A 408 -3.00 16.79 -24.80
C LEU A 408 -4.32 17.47 -25.18
N SER A 409 -4.83 17.24 -26.39
CA SER A 409 -6.10 17.83 -26.86
C SER A 409 -7.26 17.59 -25.89
N HIS A 410 -7.41 16.36 -25.40
CA HIS A 410 -8.51 16.01 -24.51
C HIS A 410 -8.32 16.52 -23.08
N ALA A 411 -7.10 16.46 -22.51
CA ALA A 411 -6.92 17.02 -21.16
C ALA A 411 -6.92 18.53 -21.13
N SER A 412 -6.50 19.22 -22.19
CA SER A 412 -6.58 20.69 -22.23
C SER A 412 -8.04 21.14 -22.09
N LYS A 413 -8.99 20.41 -22.69
CA LYS A 413 -10.43 20.66 -22.48
C LYS A 413 -10.87 20.42 -21.04
N LEU A 414 -10.39 19.33 -20.42
CA LEU A 414 -10.69 19.01 -19.01
C LEU A 414 -10.09 20.05 -18.05
N LEU A 415 -8.86 20.52 -18.32
CA LEU A 415 -8.19 21.54 -17.53
C LEU A 415 -8.90 22.89 -17.65
N LYS A 416 -9.24 23.31 -18.87
CA LYS A 416 -9.95 24.57 -19.14
C LYS A 416 -11.28 24.66 -18.37
N ALA A 417 -12.00 23.55 -18.23
CA ALA A 417 -13.26 23.51 -17.49
C ALA A 417 -13.09 23.68 -15.97
N GLU A 418 -11.88 23.49 -15.43
CA GLU A 418 -11.59 23.63 -14.01
C GLU A 418 -11.02 25.01 -13.66
N LEU A 419 -10.47 25.76 -14.61
CA LEU A 419 -9.86 27.08 -14.36
C LEU A 419 -10.91 28.17 -14.07
N PRO A 420 -10.56 29.21 -13.28
CA PRO A 420 -9.27 29.46 -12.64
C PRO A 420 -9.07 28.67 -11.33
N LEU A 421 -7.90 28.07 -11.12
CA LEU A 421 -7.53 27.35 -9.89
C LEU A 421 -6.03 27.44 -9.60
N SER A 422 -5.70 27.53 -8.31
CA SER A 422 -4.32 27.36 -7.81
C SER A 422 -3.98 25.88 -7.64
N LEU A 423 -3.04 25.36 -8.43
CA LEU A 423 -2.69 23.93 -8.48
C LEU A 423 -1.26 23.66 -8.04
N ARG A 424 -1.03 22.50 -7.42
CA ARG A 424 0.28 22.01 -6.94
C ARG A 424 0.63 20.60 -7.42
N LEU A 425 -0.29 19.91 -8.09
CA LEU A 425 -0.03 18.63 -8.76
C LEU A 425 -0.99 18.50 -9.93
N MET A 426 -0.46 17.98 -11.03
CA MET A 426 -1.24 17.58 -12.19
C MET A 426 -0.84 16.15 -12.58
N GLY A 427 -1.83 15.35 -12.98
CA GLY A 427 -1.65 13.94 -13.29
C GLY A 427 -2.64 13.43 -14.31
N ARG A 428 -2.29 12.39 -15.06
CA ARG A 428 -3.09 11.86 -16.17
C ARG A 428 -3.12 10.34 -16.16
N LYS A 429 -4.29 9.73 -16.37
CA LYS A 429 -4.50 8.27 -16.31
C LYS A 429 -5.43 7.74 -17.41
N PRO A 430 -4.91 7.05 -18.42
CA PRO A 430 -5.71 6.24 -19.33
C PRO A 430 -6.18 4.89 -18.75
N CYS A 431 -7.39 4.47 -19.11
CA CYS A 431 -7.84 3.06 -19.00
C CYS A 431 -7.45 2.30 -20.27
N LEU A 432 -6.77 1.16 -20.10
CA LEU A 432 -6.01 0.48 -21.16
C LEU A 432 -6.74 -0.69 -21.80
N THR A 433 -6.34 -0.99 -23.04
CA THR A 433 -6.54 -2.30 -23.70
C THR A 433 -5.27 -2.67 -24.47
N PRO A 434 -4.78 -3.92 -24.40
CA PRO A 434 -3.62 -4.36 -25.16
C PRO A 434 -3.90 -4.41 -26.67
N ARG A 435 -2.92 -3.99 -27.48
CA ARG A 435 -3.04 -3.99 -28.94
C ARG A 435 -3.02 -5.40 -29.56
N GLN A 436 -2.39 -6.37 -28.89
CA GLN A 436 -2.24 -7.74 -29.39
C GLN A 436 -3.56 -8.54 -29.50
N LEU A 437 -4.64 -8.08 -28.85
CA LEU A 437 -5.97 -8.70 -28.93
C LEU A 437 -6.86 -8.14 -30.04
N LEU A 438 -6.43 -7.08 -30.75
CA LEU A 438 -7.26 -6.49 -31.81
C LEU A 438 -7.35 -7.35 -33.08
N ASN A 439 -6.51 -8.38 -33.21
CA ASN A 439 -6.53 -9.26 -34.38
C ASN A 439 -7.30 -10.57 -34.18
N HIS A 440 -7.65 -10.98 -32.95
CA HIS A 440 -8.44 -12.20 -32.70
C HIS A 440 -9.38 -11.99 -31.49
N CYS A 441 -10.64 -12.39 -31.67
CA CYS A 441 -11.74 -12.43 -30.70
C CYS A 441 -12.62 -11.17 -30.56
N LEU A 442 -13.67 -11.18 -31.40
CA LEU A 442 -15.04 -10.85 -30.99
C LEU A 442 -15.41 -11.62 -29.71
N TYR A 443 -16.21 -11.00 -28.84
CA TYR A 443 -16.67 -11.42 -27.51
C TYR A 443 -15.72 -11.12 -26.34
N LEU A 444 -15.99 -9.99 -25.68
CA LEU A 444 -16.06 -9.86 -24.22
C LEU A 444 -16.66 -8.48 -23.89
N GLU A 445 -17.99 -8.40 -23.98
CA GLU A 445 -18.75 -7.35 -23.31
C GLU A 445 -18.65 -7.54 -21.78
N GLN A 446 -18.69 -6.42 -21.06
CA GLN A 446 -18.67 -6.29 -19.60
C GLN A 446 -17.34 -6.57 -18.87
N MET A 447 -16.48 -5.55 -18.85
CA MET A 447 -15.68 -5.25 -17.65
C MET A 447 -15.76 -3.77 -17.31
N VAL A 448 -16.78 -3.40 -16.53
CA VAL A 448 -16.78 -2.16 -15.76
C VAL A 448 -15.72 -2.32 -14.67
N ALA A 449 -14.51 -1.82 -14.90
CA ALA A 449 -13.43 -1.83 -13.92
C ALA A 449 -13.08 -0.39 -13.51
N SER A 450 -13.91 0.19 -12.63
CA SER A 450 -13.47 1.25 -11.73
C SER A 450 -12.47 0.67 -10.74
N LEU A 451 -11.17 0.91 -10.96
CA LEU A 451 -10.12 0.64 -9.98
C LEU A 451 -9.17 1.83 -9.88
N VAL A 452 -9.42 2.61 -8.82
CA VAL A 452 -8.57 3.66 -8.30
C VAL A 452 -7.41 2.99 -7.56
N TYR A 453 -6.17 3.23 -8.00
CA TYR A 453 -5.01 3.08 -7.15
C TYR A 453 -4.03 4.22 -7.40
N MET A 454 -3.49 4.67 -6.27
CA MET A 454 -2.53 5.73 -6.00
C MET A 454 -1.23 5.52 -6.78
N ILE A 455 -0.74 6.55 -7.48
CA ILE A 455 0.68 6.65 -7.79
C ILE A 455 1.33 7.48 -6.69
N LEU A 456 2.32 6.87 -6.03
CA LEU A 456 3.36 7.56 -5.28
C LEU A 456 4.19 8.38 -6.28
N ILE A 457 4.03 9.70 -6.25
CA ILE A 457 5.01 10.60 -6.87
C ILE A 457 6.21 10.65 -5.94
N TYR A 458 7.32 10.11 -6.41
CA TYR A 458 8.63 10.50 -5.92
C TYR A 458 8.94 11.91 -6.44
N ALA A 459 9.35 12.78 -5.52
CA ALA A 459 9.62 14.20 -5.74
C ALA A 459 10.65 14.44 -6.84
#